data_AF-A0A952BIL7-F1
#
_entry.id   AF-A0A952BIL7-F1
#
_cell.length_a   1.000
_cell.length_b   1.000
_cell.length_c   1.000
_cell.angle_alpha   90.00
_cell.angle_beta   90.00
_cell.angle_gamma   90.00
#
_symmetry.space_group_name_H-M   'P 1'
#
loop_
_entity.id
_entity.type
_entity.pdbx_description
1 polymer ?
#
loop_
_entity_poly.entity_id
_entity_poly.type
_entity_poly.pdbx_seq_one_letter_code
_entity_poly.pdbx_strand_id
1 'polypeptide(L)' 'MGILTDIWFGLGHFFLWTFENLLEPIAHSFDWILFIVGFGLIGWWLYKLASFGNKEDKEYKGW' A
#
# COMPACT_ATOMS: atom_id res chain seq x y z
N MET A 1 -39.22 4.16 21.70
CA MET A 1 -38.55 3.88 20.42
C MET A 1 -39.18 2.63 19.86
N GLY A 2 -39.61 2.64 18.59
CA GLY A 2 -40.31 1.49 18.00
C GLY A 2 -39.32 0.43 17.51
N ILE A 3 -39.80 -0.81 17.33
CA ILE A 3 -39.02 -1.97 16.86
C ILE A 3 -38.25 -1.67 15.56
N LEU A 4 -38.85 -0.89 14.66
CA LEU A 4 -38.21 -0.43 13.41
C LEU A 4 -36.96 0.42 13.64
N THR A 5 -36.98 1.29 14.66
CA THR A 5 -35.85 2.16 15.01
C THR A 5 -34.70 1.33 15.57
N ASP A 6 -35.01 0.37 16.45
CA ASP A 6 -34.00 -0.49 17.08
C ASP A 6 -33.32 -1.44 16.07
N ILE A 7 -34.08 -1.96 15.10
CA ILE A 7 -33.52 -2.76 14.00
C ILE A 7 -32.55 -1.94 13.14
N TRP A 8 -32.90 -0.68 12.83
CA TRP A 8 -32.04 0.19 12.03
C TRP A 8 -30.73 0.55 12.77
N PHE A 9 -30.81 0.82 14.07
CA PHE A 9 -29.62 1.05 14.90
C PHE A 9 -28.75 -0.21 15.01
N GLY A 10 -29.34 -1.39 15.20
CA GLY A 10 -28.60 -2.65 15.25
C GLY A 10 -27.89 -2.97 13.93
N LEU A 11 -28.56 -2.75 12.80
CA LEU A 11 -27.97 -2.93 11.47
C LEU A 11 -26.83 -1.93 11.23
N GLY A 12 -27.01 -0.66 11.61
CA GLY A 12 -25.95 0.34 11.53
C GLY A 12 -24.73 -0.05 12.36
N HIS A 13 -24.93 -0.55 13.58
CA HIS A 13 -23.84 -1.01 14.45
C HIS A 13 -23.11 -2.23 13.88
N PHE A 14 -23.82 -3.13 13.21
CA PHE A 14 -23.21 -4.27 12.53
C PHE A 14 -22.31 -3.85 11.36
N PHE A 15 -22.77 -2.88 10.55
CA PHE A 15 -21.94 -2.34 9.47
C PHE A 15 -20.73 -1.58 9.99
N LEU A 16 -20.88 -0.79 11.06
CA LEU A 16 -19.79 -0.08 11.70
C LEU A 16 -18.73 -1.06 12.22
N TRP A 17 -19.17 -2.10 12.93
CA TRP A 17 -18.29 -3.15 13.42
C TRP A 17 -17.55 -3.87 12.29
N THR A 18 -18.25 -4.20 11.19
CA THR A 18 -17.65 -4.84 10.01
C THR A 18 -16.59 -3.93 9.37
N PHE A 19 -16.83 -2.62 9.30
CA PHE A 19 -15.86 -1.69 8.76
C PHE A 19 -14.60 -1.59 9.63
N GLU A 20 -14.77 -1.39 10.93
CA GLU A 20 -13.66 -1.22 11.89
C GLU A 20 -12.85 -2.51 12.12
N ASN A 21 -13.49 -3.68 12.08
CA ASN A 21 -12.84 -4.95 12.45
C ASN A 21 -12.39 -5.77 11.24
N LEU A 22 -12.91 -5.52 10.04
CA LEU A 22 -12.47 -6.23 8.83
C LEU A 22 -11.80 -5.29 7.84
N LEU A 23 -12.44 -4.18 7.47
CA LEU A 23 -11.92 -3.36 6.39
C LEU A 23 -10.68 -2.56 6.81
N GLU A 24 -10.71 -1.94 7.99
CA GLU A 24 -9.59 -1.12 8.48
C GLU A 24 -8.29 -1.93 8.68
N PRO A 25 -8.29 -3.14 9.29
CA PRO A 25 -7.08 -3.95 9.42
C PRO A 25 -6.53 -4.43 8.07
N ILE A 26 -7.42 -4.75 7.13
CA ILE A 26 -7.02 -5.13 5.77
C ILE A 26 -6.38 -3.94 5.06
N ALA A 27 -7.01 -2.76 5.13
CA ALA A 27 -6.49 -1.53 4.55
C ALA A 27 -5.10 -1.18 5.12
N HIS A 28 -4.94 -1.23 6.44
CA HIS A 28 -3.65 -0.98 7.09
C HIS A 28 -2.57 -1.97 6.63
N SER A 29 -2.92 -3.24 6.47
CA SER A 29 -1.99 -4.26 5.97
C SER A 29 -1.60 -4.01 4.51
N PHE A 30 -2.56 -3.60 3.67
CA PHE A 30 -2.31 -3.26 2.27
C PHE A 30 -1.44 -2.01 2.10
N ASP A 31 -1.59 -1.01 2.96
CA ASP A 31 -0.75 0.19 2.95
C ASP A 31 0.73 -0.19 3.18
N TRP A 32 1.02 -1.07 4.13
CA TRP A 32 2.37 -1.56 4.37
C TRP A 32 2.93 -2.37 3.20
N ILE A 33 2.10 -3.20 2.58
CA ILE A 33 2.51 -3.97 1.40
C ILE A 33 2.87 -3.02 0.24
N LEU A 34 2.00 -2.05 -0.06
CA LEU A 34 2.24 -1.06 -1.11
C LEU A 34 3.48 -0.21 -0.80
N PHE A 35 3.68 0.16 0.46
CA PHE A 35 4.86 0.88 0.90
C PHE A 35 6.15 0.07 0.63
N ILE A 36 6.19 -1.20 1.04
CA ILE A 36 7.35 -2.08 0.84
C ILE A 36 7.62 -2.28 -0.66
N VAL A 37 6.58 -2.54 -1.45
CA VAL A 37 6.70 -2.71 -2.90
C VAL A 37 7.21 -1.43 -3.56
N GLY A 38 6.65 -0.28 -3.20
CA GLY A 38 7.08 1.03 -3.71
C GLY A 38 8.54 1.32 -3.39
N PHE A 39 8.96 1.13 -2.13
CA PHE A 39 10.35 1.27 -1.73
C PHE A 39 11.28 0.29 -2.43
N GLY A 40 10.85 -0.97 -2.61
CA GLY A 40 11.61 -1.97 -3.35
C GLY A 40 11.84 -1.58 -4.81
N LEU A 41 10.81 -1.06 -5.49
CA LEU A 41 10.91 -0.58 -6.87
C LEU A 41 11.83 0.65 -6.98
N ILE A 42 11.74 1.60 -6.05
CA ILE A 42 12.63 2.76 -6.01
C ILE A 42 14.08 2.29 -5.79
N GLY A 43 14.31 1.39 -4.84
CA GLY A 43 15.64 0.82 -4.58
C GLY A 43 16.21 0.10 -5.80
N TRP A 44 15.40 -0.71 -6.48
CA TRP A 44 15.78 -1.38 -7.73
C TRP A 44 16.11 -0.40 -8.85
N TRP A 45 15.33 0.68 -8.98
CA TRP A 45 15.57 1.71 -9.98
C TRP A 45 16.86 2.50 -9.72
N LEU A 46 17.11 2.87 -8.46
CA LEU A 46 18.38 3.51 -8.05
C LEU A 46 19.58 2.60 -8.31
N TYR A 47 19.47 1.29 -8.01
CA TYR A 47 20.50 0.32 -8.35
C TYR A 47 20.75 0.26 -9.86
N LYS A 48 19.68 0.25 -10.67
CA LYS A 48 19.81 0.29 -12.14
C LYS A 48 20.52 1.55 -12.60
N LEU A 49 20.13 2.73 -12.11
CA LEU A 49 20.78 4.01 -12.44
C LEU A 49 22.27 4.00 -12.09
N ALA A 50 22.62 3.58 -10.87
CA ALA A 50 24.02 3.47 -10.45
C ALA A 50 24.81 2.48 -11.31
N SER A 51 24.17 1.38 -11.74
CA SER A 51 24.77 0.39 -12.63
C SER A 51 24.96 0.89 -14.06
N PHE A 52 24.09 1.78 -14.55
CA PHE A 52 24.24 2.41 -15.86
C PHE A 52 25.44 3.37 -15.84
N GLY A 53 25.51 4.27 -14.87
CA GLY A 53 26.66 5.19 -14.73
C GLY A 53 27.99 4.46 -14.59
N ASN A 54 28.05 3.40 -13.78
CA ASN A 54 29.28 2.60 -13.62
C ASN A 54 29.67 1.76 -14.85
N LYS A 55 28.73 1.43 -15.74
CA LYS A 55 29.00 0.64 -16.94
C LYS A 55 29.36 1.53 -18.12
N GLU A 56 28.66 2.65 -18.32
CA GLU A 56 28.99 3.61 -19.37
C GLU A 56 30.33 4.31 -19.13
N ASP A 57 30.66 4.71 -17.90
CA ASP A 57 31.96 5.34 -17.61
C ASP A 57 33.15 4.38 -17.75
N LYS A 58 32.92 3.07 -17.64
CA LYS A 58 33.99 2.06 -17.84
C LYS A 58 34.13 1.62 -19.30
N GLU A 59 33.12 1.82 -20.12
CA GLU A 59 33.14 1.49 -21.56
C GLU A 59 33.30 2.71 -22.48
N TYR A 60 33.28 3.94 -21.96
CA TYR A 60 33.61 5.14 -22.74
C TYR A 60 35.11 5.18 -23.09
N LYS A 61 35.46 4.41 -24.12
CA LYS A 61 36.63 4.69 -24.96
C LYS A 61 36.20 5.84 -25.86
N GLY A 62 36.67 7.06 -25.57
CA GLY A 62 36.40 8.23 -26.40
C GLY A 62 36.65 7.95 -27.89
N TRP A 63 36.02 8.76 -28.74
CA TRP A 63 36.25 8.76 -30.19
C TRP A 63 37.73 8.72 -30.55
#